data_AF-A0A5U8JA09-F1
#
_entry.id   AF-A0A5U8JA09-F1
#
_cell.length_a   1.000
_cell.length_b   1.000
_cell.length_c   1.000
_cell.angle_alpha   90.00
_cell.angle_beta   90.00
_cell.angle_gamma   90.00
#
_symmetry.space_group_name_H-M   'P 1'
#
loop_
_entity.id
_entity.type
_entity.pdbx_description
1 polymer ?
#
loop_
_entity_poly.entity_id
_entity_poly.type
_entity_poly.pdbx_seq_one_letter_code
_entity_poly.pdbx_strand_id
1 'polypeptide(L)'
;MGATTQKELMNGLMETVITILTERQGVPVMTACRVASAFAERMSFVWANSVIRIPKGIAYNTLKRNKALFDNFDGNNHAWLGRKYGISIQRVYTIVKEMRQAYIESLQVDMFDDKSAVSHKDVSDFIEADLLVLADIMDHCAVCIREQLTIDEVQAKTLGEEVANYMSAHWHGQFAYVKSGKAEPDNDQGDLFSKDDKLSL
;
A
#
# COMPACT_ATOMS: atom_id res chain seq x y z
N MET A 1 -11.34 -3.08 -8.35
CA MET A 1 -10.51 -2.00 -8.93
C MET A 1 -9.17 -2.61 -9.29
N GLY A 2 -8.68 -2.32 -10.49
CA GLY A 2 -7.54 -2.98 -11.12
C GLY A 2 -6.27 -2.13 -11.08
N ALA A 3 -5.29 -2.53 -11.89
CA ALA A 3 -4.01 -1.83 -12.04
C ALA A 3 -4.23 -0.33 -12.26
N THR A 4 -3.48 0.49 -11.50
CA THR A 4 -3.45 1.95 -11.65
C THR A 4 -2.05 2.38 -12.07
N THR A 5 -1.94 3.55 -12.71
CA THR A 5 -0.63 4.10 -13.10
C THR A 5 0.10 4.67 -11.89
N GLN A 6 1.44 4.76 -11.96
CA GLN A 6 2.23 5.49 -10.94
C GLN A 6 1.69 6.91 -10.72
N LYS A 7 1.32 7.60 -11.80
CA LYS A 7 0.77 8.96 -11.73
C LYS A 7 -0.53 9.02 -10.92
N GLU A 8 -1.44 8.08 -11.16
CA GLU A 8 -2.70 7.99 -10.42
C GLU A 8 -2.47 7.67 -8.94
N LEU A 9 -1.57 6.73 -8.63
CA LEU A 9 -1.18 6.43 -7.24
C LEU A 9 -0.63 7.67 -6.52
N MET A 10 0.30 8.39 -7.15
CA MET A 10 0.88 9.61 -6.59
C MET A 10 -0.17 10.71 -6.43
N ASN A 11 -1.09 10.86 -7.39
CA ASN A 11 -2.22 11.79 -7.28
C ASN A 11 -3.14 11.44 -6.10
N GLY A 12 -3.43 10.15 -5.89
CA GLY A 12 -4.23 9.71 -4.74
C GLY A 12 -3.57 10.01 -3.40
N LEU A 13 -2.24 9.82 -3.32
CA LEU A 13 -1.45 10.22 -2.14
C LEU A 13 -1.56 11.74 -1.90
N MET A 14 -1.38 12.54 -2.93
CA MET A 14 -1.47 13.99 -2.83
C MET A 14 -2.87 14.45 -2.39
N GLU A 15 -3.92 13.92 -3.03
CA GLU A 15 -5.31 14.23 -2.70
C GLU A 15 -5.59 13.88 -1.23
N THR A 16 -5.16 12.71 -0.77
CA THR A 16 -5.35 12.30 0.63
C THR A 16 -4.71 13.28 1.61
N VAL A 17 -3.47 13.69 1.35
CA VAL A 17 -2.76 14.65 2.21
C VAL A 17 -3.46 16.01 2.20
N ILE A 18 -3.88 16.49 1.02
CA ILE A 18 -4.60 17.76 0.90
C ILE A 18 -5.90 17.70 1.70
N THR A 19 -6.72 16.67 1.51
CA THR A 19 -7.98 16.47 2.22
C THR A 19 -7.78 16.47 3.73
N ILE A 20 -6.87 15.64 4.25
CA ILE A 20 -6.62 15.57 5.71
C ILE A 20 -6.12 16.90 6.28
N LEU A 21 -5.17 17.57 5.64
CA LEU A 21 -4.60 18.81 6.16
C LEU A 21 -5.57 19.99 6.09
N THR A 22 -6.36 20.09 5.02
CA THR A 22 -7.32 21.18 4.82
C THR A 22 -8.57 21.01 5.67
N GLU A 23 -9.18 19.81 5.67
CA GLU A 23 -10.44 19.57 6.36
C GLU A 23 -10.27 19.45 7.88
N ARG A 24 -9.19 18.82 8.35
CA ARG A 24 -9.03 18.51 9.78
C ARG A 24 -8.17 19.50 10.54
N GLN A 25 -7.17 20.07 9.89
CA GLN A 25 -6.22 20.99 10.54
C GLN A 25 -6.42 22.45 10.12
N GLY A 26 -7.32 22.72 9.15
CA GLY A 26 -7.53 24.07 8.64
C GLY A 26 -6.29 24.67 8.00
N VAL A 27 -5.35 23.84 7.54
CA VAL A 27 -4.12 24.29 6.90
C VAL A 27 -4.48 24.94 5.55
N PRO A 28 -3.90 26.11 5.21
CA PRO A 28 -4.14 26.73 3.92
C PRO A 28 -3.82 25.76 2.78
N VAL A 29 -4.71 25.70 1.78
CA VAL A 29 -4.60 24.77 0.63
C VAL A 29 -3.23 24.84 -0.03
N MET A 30 -2.64 26.03 -0.17
CA MET A 30 -1.30 26.21 -0.74
C MET A 30 -0.22 25.46 0.06
N THR A 31 -0.27 25.50 1.38
CA THR A 31 0.67 24.78 2.26
C THR A 31 0.41 23.28 2.19
N ALA A 32 -0.85 22.85 2.18
CA ALA A 32 -1.21 21.45 2.03
C ALA A 32 -0.72 20.87 0.69
N CYS A 33 -0.86 21.61 -0.42
CA CYS A 33 -0.31 21.23 -1.73
C CYS A 33 1.21 21.07 -1.69
N ARG A 34 1.94 21.97 -1.01
CA ARG A 34 3.40 21.84 -0.86
C ARG A 34 3.81 20.57 -0.12
N VAL A 35 3.11 20.24 0.97
CA VAL A 35 3.32 18.99 1.71
C VAL A 35 3.02 17.79 0.83
N ALA A 36 1.89 17.81 0.13
CA ALA A 36 1.45 16.74 -0.76
C ALA A 36 2.45 16.47 -1.90
N SER A 37 2.94 17.52 -2.57
CA SER A 37 3.95 17.38 -3.63
C SER A 37 5.27 16.83 -3.09
N ALA A 38 5.77 17.36 -1.98
CA ALA A 38 6.99 16.86 -1.33
C ALA A 38 6.85 15.39 -0.91
N PHE A 39 5.68 15.01 -0.41
CA PHE A 39 5.36 13.64 -0.04
C PHE A 39 5.35 12.73 -1.27
N ALA A 40 4.65 13.08 -2.34
CA ALA A 40 4.60 12.26 -3.56
C ALA A 40 5.97 12.09 -4.25
N GLU A 41 6.79 13.15 -4.29
CA GLU A 41 8.17 13.08 -4.78
C GLU A 41 9.00 12.11 -3.94
N ARG A 42 8.88 12.20 -2.61
CA ARG A 42 9.57 11.30 -1.69
C ARG A 42 9.14 9.85 -1.88
N MET A 43 7.84 9.60 -1.97
CA MET A 43 7.31 8.24 -2.18
C MET A 43 7.73 7.64 -3.51
N SER A 44 7.86 8.46 -4.56
CA SER A 44 8.39 8.00 -5.85
C SER A 44 9.83 7.47 -5.76
N PHE A 45 10.62 8.00 -4.83
CA PHE A 45 11.97 7.49 -4.55
C PHE A 45 11.96 6.29 -3.62
N VAL A 46 11.20 6.35 -2.52
CA VAL A 46 11.11 5.27 -1.50
C VAL A 46 10.61 3.98 -2.12
N TRP A 47 9.60 4.07 -2.99
CA TRP A 47 8.99 2.92 -3.65
C TRP A 47 9.58 2.61 -5.03
N ALA A 48 10.72 3.22 -5.38
CA ALA A 48 11.34 3.00 -6.68
C ALA A 48 11.57 1.50 -6.97
N ASN A 49 11.19 1.08 -8.18
CA ASN A 49 11.27 -0.30 -8.66
C ASN A 49 10.43 -1.31 -7.86
N SER A 50 9.39 -0.85 -7.17
CA SER A 50 8.50 -1.71 -6.38
C SER A 50 7.08 -1.72 -6.93
N VAL A 51 6.37 -2.83 -6.74
CA VAL A 51 4.92 -2.91 -6.95
C VAL A 51 4.25 -2.56 -5.63
N ILE A 52 3.54 -1.43 -5.61
CA ILE A 52 2.86 -0.93 -4.42
C ILE A 52 1.39 -1.32 -4.52
N ARG A 53 0.87 -1.90 -3.44
CA ARG A 53 -0.53 -2.27 -3.30
C ARG A 53 -1.11 -1.56 -2.08
N ILE A 54 -2.25 -0.90 -2.25
CA ILE A 54 -2.96 -0.28 -1.14
C ILE A 54 -3.86 -1.33 -0.45
N PRO A 55 -3.69 -1.60 0.86
CA PRO A 55 -4.47 -2.62 1.56
C PRO A 55 -5.96 -2.30 1.60
N LYS A 56 -6.76 -3.38 1.68
CA LYS A 56 -8.22 -3.33 1.62
C LYS A 56 -8.87 -2.78 2.89
N GLY A 57 -9.06 -1.46 2.99
CA GLY A 57 -9.99 -0.83 3.93
C GLY A 57 -9.77 -1.16 5.41
N ILE A 58 -8.55 -1.54 5.80
CA ILE A 58 -8.22 -1.93 7.17
C ILE A 58 -7.23 -0.90 7.72
N ALA A 59 -7.58 -0.30 8.86
CA ALA A 59 -6.71 0.62 9.56
C ALA A 59 -5.39 -0.06 9.97
N TYR A 60 -4.28 0.70 9.93
CA TYR A 60 -2.93 0.22 10.22
C TYR A 60 -2.85 -0.59 11.52
N ASN A 61 -3.37 -0.04 12.62
CA ASN A 61 -3.34 -0.69 13.93
C ASN A 61 -4.12 -2.01 13.98
N THR A 62 -5.21 -2.10 13.22
CA THR A 62 -5.98 -3.35 13.10
C THR A 62 -5.21 -4.38 12.28
N LEU A 63 -4.61 -3.97 11.16
CA LEU A 63 -3.79 -4.86 10.32
C LEU A 63 -2.58 -5.39 11.10
N LYS A 64 -1.88 -4.52 11.83
CA LYS A 64 -0.74 -4.85 12.69
C LYS A 64 -1.10 -5.91 13.73
N ARG A 65 -2.21 -5.71 14.46
CA ARG A 65 -2.69 -6.70 15.44
C ARG A 65 -3.02 -8.02 14.74
N ASN A 66 -3.75 -7.96 13.63
CA ASN A 66 -4.17 -9.16 12.93
C ASN A 66 -2.96 -9.95 12.38
N LYS A 67 -1.91 -9.27 11.89
CA LYS A 67 -0.66 -9.92 11.45
C LYS A 67 0.00 -10.63 12.63
N ALA A 68 0.20 -9.92 13.75
CA ALA A 68 0.79 -10.51 14.94
C ALA A 68 -0.02 -11.72 15.43
N LEU A 69 -1.36 -11.66 15.38
CA LEU A 69 -2.20 -12.80 15.68
C LEU A 69 -1.97 -13.95 14.71
N PHE A 70 -1.94 -13.67 13.41
CA PHE A 70 -1.73 -14.66 12.36
C PHE A 70 -0.35 -15.33 12.47
N ASP A 71 0.70 -14.57 12.76
CA ASP A 71 2.07 -15.06 12.95
C ASP A 71 2.17 -16.03 14.14
N ASN A 72 1.36 -15.81 15.18
CA ASN A 72 1.29 -16.70 16.34
C ASN A 72 0.31 -17.87 16.15
N PHE A 73 -0.35 -18.00 15.02
CA PHE A 73 -1.37 -19.02 14.79
C PHE A 73 -0.75 -20.37 14.41
N ASP A 74 -1.04 -21.41 15.20
CA ASP A 74 -0.53 -22.78 14.98
C ASP A 74 -1.59 -23.77 14.44
N GLY A 75 -2.81 -23.29 14.19
CA GLY A 75 -3.93 -24.12 13.74
C GLY A 75 -4.93 -24.49 14.84
N ASN A 76 -4.51 -24.61 16.09
CA ASN A 76 -5.34 -25.12 17.20
C ASN A 76 -5.41 -24.17 18.41
N ASN A 77 -4.64 -23.09 18.43
CA ASN A 77 -4.54 -22.16 19.57
C ASN A 77 -5.55 -20.99 19.59
N HIS A 78 -6.70 -21.10 18.91
CA HIS A 78 -7.69 -20.01 18.78
C HIS A 78 -8.14 -19.41 20.13
N ALA A 79 -8.42 -20.26 21.12
CA ALA A 79 -8.86 -19.81 22.44
C ALA A 79 -7.77 -19.00 23.18
N TRP A 80 -6.51 -19.41 23.03
CA TRP A 80 -5.37 -18.72 23.60
C TRP A 80 -5.15 -17.35 22.92
N LEU A 81 -5.22 -17.30 21.58
CA LEU A 81 -5.11 -16.05 20.82
C LEU A 81 -6.22 -15.06 21.19
N GLY A 82 -7.46 -15.53 21.36
CA GLY A 82 -8.57 -14.67 21.77
C GLY A 82 -8.31 -13.99 23.12
N ARG A 83 -7.76 -14.73 24.09
CA ARG A 83 -7.37 -14.16 25.39
C ARG A 83 -6.18 -13.21 25.28
N LYS A 84 -5.13 -13.58 24.54
CA LYS A 84 -3.91 -12.78 24.37
C LYS A 84 -4.18 -11.41 23.73
N TYR A 85 -5.05 -11.37 22.72
CA TYR A 85 -5.36 -10.15 21.96
C TYR A 85 -6.67 -9.47 22.37
N GLY A 86 -7.37 -9.99 23.39
CA GLY A 86 -8.62 -9.41 23.89
C GLY A 86 -9.79 -9.43 22.90
N ILE A 87 -9.86 -10.46 22.05
CA ILE A 87 -10.92 -10.61 21.03
C ILE A 87 -11.67 -11.93 21.19
N SER A 88 -12.90 -11.97 20.68
CA SER A 88 -13.69 -13.21 20.71
C SER A 88 -13.03 -14.31 19.87
N ILE A 89 -13.20 -15.57 20.30
CA ILE A 89 -12.70 -16.74 19.57
C ILE A 89 -13.23 -16.75 18.13
N GLN A 90 -14.50 -16.38 17.93
CA GLN A 90 -15.11 -16.23 16.61
C GLN A 90 -14.35 -15.22 15.75
N ARG A 91 -13.94 -14.07 16.31
CA ARG A 91 -13.16 -13.09 15.57
C ARG A 91 -11.77 -13.62 15.18
N VAL A 92 -11.13 -14.45 16.01
CA VAL A 92 -9.87 -15.14 15.66
C VAL A 92 -10.06 -15.99 14.40
N TYR A 93 -11.11 -16.81 14.35
CA TYR A 93 -11.43 -17.62 13.16
C TYR A 93 -11.64 -16.74 11.93
N THR A 94 -12.41 -15.66 12.07
CA THR A 94 -12.69 -14.74 10.96
C THR A 94 -11.42 -14.07 10.45
N ILE A 95 -10.53 -13.59 11.33
CA ILE A 95 -9.26 -12.96 10.94
C ILE A 95 -8.39 -13.90 10.13
N VAL A 96 -8.17 -15.13 10.62
CA VAL A 96 -7.35 -16.12 9.91
C VAL A 96 -7.93 -16.44 8.53
N LYS A 97 -9.25 -16.55 8.43
CA LYS A 97 -9.95 -16.80 7.17
C LYS A 97 -9.81 -15.61 6.20
N GLU A 98 -10.09 -14.39 6.67
CA GLU A 98 -10.00 -13.14 5.87
C GLU A 98 -8.58 -12.96 5.31
N MET A 99 -7.55 -13.23 6.11
CA MET A 99 -6.15 -13.10 5.71
C MET A 99 -5.73 -14.08 4.61
N ARG A 100 -6.10 -15.35 4.77
CA ARG A 100 -5.84 -16.37 3.73
C ARG A 100 -6.60 -16.03 2.45
N GLN A 101 -7.86 -15.62 2.58
CA GLN A 101 -8.69 -15.27 1.43
C GLN A 101 -8.15 -14.06 0.68
N ALA A 102 -7.67 -13.03 1.38
CA ALA A 102 -7.06 -11.85 0.76
C ALA A 102 -5.81 -12.21 -0.06
N TYR A 103 -4.98 -13.13 0.44
CA TYR A 103 -3.83 -13.65 -0.30
C TYR A 103 -4.27 -14.42 -1.55
N ILE A 104 -5.23 -15.35 -1.41
CA ILE A 104 -5.77 -16.13 -2.55
C ILE A 104 -6.35 -15.22 -3.63
N GLU A 105 -7.12 -14.20 -3.25
CA GLU A 105 -7.68 -13.23 -4.18
C GLU A 105 -6.60 -12.42 -4.91
N SER A 106 -5.45 -12.20 -4.26
CA SER A 106 -4.34 -11.44 -4.84
C SER A 106 -3.57 -12.21 -5.90
N LEU A 107 -3.56 -13.54 -5.82
CA LEU A 107 -2.82 -14.40 -6.74
C LEU A 107 -3.38 -14.38 -8.16
N GLN A 108 -4.47 -13.62 -8.43
CA GLN A 108 -5.29 -13.72 -9.63
C GLN A 108 -5.58 -15.17 -9.95
N VAL A 109 -6.68 -15.71 -9.38
CA VAL A 109 -7.11 -17.11 -9.58
C VAL A 109 -6.80 -17.55 -11.00
N ASP A 110 -5.71 -18.30 -11.12
CA ASP A 110 -5.32 -18.92 -12.37
C ASP A 110 -6.52 -19.77 -12.78
N MET A 111 -6.83 -19.81 -14.06
CA MET A 111 -7.98 -20.54 -14.60
C MET A 111 -7.85 -22.06 -14.43
N PHE A 112 -6.87 -22.51 -13.65
CA PHE A 112 -6.52 -23.88 -13.33
C PHE A 112 -6.56 -24.07 -11.81
N ASP A 113 -7.48 -24.93 -11.39
CA ASP A 113 -7.88 -25.25 -10.01
C ASP A 113 -6.79 -25.99 -9.21
N ASP A 114 -5.56 -25.45 -9.20
CA ASP A 114 -4.51 -25.96 -8.33
C ASP A 114 -4.62 -25.32 -6.94
N LYS A 115 -5.41 -25.98 -6.07
CA LYS A 115 -5.51 -25.68 -4.63
C LYS A 115 -4.25 -26.13 -3.90
N SER A 116 -3.08 -25.81 -4.44
CA SER A 116 -1.83 -25.94 -3.70
C SER A 116 -2.02 -25.25 -2.34
N ALA A 117 -1.68 -25.97 -1.27
CA ALA A 117 -1.98 -25.54 0.08
C ALA A 117 -1.28 -24.20 0.33
N VAL A 118 -2.07 -23.12 0.46
CA VAL A 118 -1.58 -21.77 0.76
C VAL A 118 -0.69 -21.83 2.00
N SER A 119 0.60 -21.55 1.81
CA SER A 119 1.60 -21.52 2.87
C SER A 119 1.29 -20.41 3.87
N HIS A 120 1.36 -20.73 5.16
CA HIS A 120 1.17 -19.75 6.24
C HIS A 120 2.20 -18.61 6.14
N LYS A 121 3.44 -18.94 5.76
CA LYS A 121 4.50 -17.94 5.56
C LYS A 121 4.15 -16.96 4.45
N ASP A 122 3.69 -17.45 3.31
CA ASP A 122 3.41 -16.60 2.15
C ASP A 122 2.28 -15.59 2.45
N VAL A 123 1.26 -16.05 3.19
CA VAL A 123 0.19 -15.16 3.68
C VAL A 123 0.74 -14.12 4.65
N SER A 124 1.63 -14.51 5.58
CA SER A 124 2.25 -13.56 6.51
C SER A 124 3.11 -12.52 5.78
N ASP A 125 3.96 -12.96 4.85
CA ASP A 125 4.83 -12.08 4.05
C ASP A 125 3.98 -11.13 3.18
N PHE A 126 2.85 -11.60 2.64
CA PHE A 126 1.88 -10.76 1.91
C PHE A 126 1.24 -9.67 2.78
N ILE A 127 0.87 -10.01 4.02
CA ILE A 127 0.32 -9.03 4.99
C ILE A 127 1.42 -8.07 5.45
N GLU A 128 2.65 -8.55 5.59
CA GLU A 128 3.80 -7.73 5.94
C GLU A 128 4.03 -6.62 4.91
N ALA A 129 3.98 -6.96 3.63
CA ALA A 129 4.09 -5.98 2.56
C ALA A 129 3.00 -4.89 2.66
N ASP A 130 1.75 -5.25 2.96
CA ASP A 130 0.69 -4.27 3.20
C ASP A 130 0.97 -3.35 4.39
N LEU A 131 1.49 -3.92 5.48
CA LEU A 131 1.80 -3.17 6.68
C LEU A 131 2.94 -2.19 6.44
N LEU A 132 3.94 -2.59 5.66
CA LEU A 132 5.06 -1.74 5.26
C LEU A 132 4.60 -0.57 4.40
N VAL A 133 3.71 -0.80 3.42
CA VAL A 133 3.15 0.29 2.59
C VAL A 133 2.46 1.34 3.46
N LEU A 134 1.64 0.93 4.43
CA LEU A 134 1.00 1.87 5.35
C LEU A 134 2.02 2.57 6.25
N ALA A 135 3.01 1.85 6.78
CA ALA A 135 4.05 2.43 7.61
C ALA A 135 4.87 3.49 6.85
N ASP A 136 5.25 3.20 5.61
CA ASP A 136 5.96 4.14 4.75
C ASP A 136 5.15 5.42 4.53
N ILE A 137 3.84 5.29 4.25
CA ILE A 137 2.94 6.44 4.12
C ILE A 137 2.92 7.25 5.42
N MET A 138 2.76 6.59 6.57
CA MET A 138 2.71 7.26 7.87
C MET A 138 3.99 8.05 8.16
N ASP A 139 5.14 7.39 8.08
CA ASP A 139 6.41 7.94 8.50
C ASP A 139 6.88 9.04 7.54
N HIS A 140 6.79 8.82 6.22
CA HIS A 140 7.20 9.83 5.25
C HIS A 140 6.25 11.01 5.19
N CYS A 141 4.94 10.79 5.38
CA CYS A 141 4.01 11.91 5.48
C CYS A 141 4.28 12.74 6.74
N ALA A 142 4.50 12.11 7.90
CA ALA A 142 4.84 12.82 9.14
C ALA A 142 6.12 13.67 9.00
N VAL A 143 7.14 13.14 8.29
CA VAL A 143 8.37 13.89 7.97
C VAL A 143 8.06 15.10 7.09
N CYS A 144 7.34 14.92 5.99
CA CYS A 144 6.95 16.00 5.07
C CYS A 144 5.96 16.99 5.69
N ILE A 145 5.23 16.62 6.74
CA ILE A 145 4.40 17.57 7.48
C ILE A 145 5.30 18.46 8.34
N ARG A 146 6.25 17.87 9.09
CA ARG A 146 7.15 18.61 10.00
C ARG A 146 8.14 19.54 9.30
N GLU A 147 8.54 19.22 8.07
CA GLU A 147 9.44 20.06 7.27
C GLU A 147 8.75 21.37 6.78
N GLN A 148 7.41 21.42 6.75
CA GLN A 148 6.63 22.50 6.13
C GLN A 148 5.66 23.16 7.12
N LEU A 149 5.31 22.47 8.21
CA LEU A 149 4.44 22.93 9.28
C LEU A 149 5.18 22.84 10.62
N THR A 150 5.06 23.89 11.43
CA THR A 150 5.61 23.91 12.79
C THR A 150 4.64 23.22 13.75
N ILE A 151 4.65 21.89 13.74
CA ILE A 151 3.87 21.06 14.66
C ILE A 151 4.80 20.09 15.40
N ASP A 152 4.34 19.57 16.54
CA ASP A 152 5.09 18.57 17.29
C ASP A 152 5.12 17.20 16.59
N GLU A 153 6.03 16.34 17.03
CA GLU A 153 6.22 15.02 16.44
C GLU A 153 5.00 14.10 16.63
N VAL A 154 4.29 14.24 17.74
CA VAL A 154 3.12 13.40 18.07
C VAL A 154 1.95 13.75 17.14
N GLN A 155 1.70 15.04 16.93
CA GLN A 155 0.69 15.53 16.00
C GLN A 155 1.03 15.13 14.56
N ALA A 156 2.29 15.24 14.15
CA ALA A 156 2.72 14.82 12.82
C ALA A 156 2.51 13.31 12.58
N LYS A 157 2.86 12.47 13.56
CA LYS A 157 2.62 11.02 13.50
C LYS A 157 1.13 10.69 13.45
N THR A 158 0.32 11.40 14.22
CA THR A 158 -1.15 11.24 14.20
C THR A 158 -1.70 11.56 12.82
N LEU A 159 -1.26 12.66 12.20
CA LEU A 159 -1.67 13.03 10.85
C LEU A 159 -1.19 12.02 9.80
N GLY A 160 0.03 11.50 9.93
CA GLY A 160 0.53 10.42 9.07
C GLY A 160 -0.32 9.15 9.18
N GLU A 161 -0.72 8.75 10.39
CA GLU A 161 -1.65 7.64 10.62
C GLU A 161 -3.02 7.89 9.97
N GLU A 162 -3.56 9.09 10.10
CA GLU A 162 -4.83 9.46 9.45
C GLU A 162 -4.74 9.40 7.93
N VAL A 163 -3.66 9.88 7.34
CA VAL A 163 -3.39 9.81 5.89
C VAL A 163 -3.33 8.36 5.43
N ALA A 164 -2.59 7.49 6.13
CA ALA A 164 -2.49 6.07 5.77
C ALA A 164 -3.85 5.34 5.90
N ASN A 165 -4.59 5.64 6.97
CA ASN A 165 -5.91 5.05 7.18
C ASN A 165 -6.93 5.55 6.14
N TYR A 166 -6.88 6.83 5.76
CA TYR A 166 -7.73 7.38 4.70
C TYR A 166 -7.38 6.77 3.33
N MET A 167 -6.09 6.64 3.02
CA MET A 167 -5.61 5.96 1.81
C MET A 167 -6.13 4.52 1.76
N SER A 168 -6.02 3.77 2.85
CA SER A 168 -6.58 2.41 2.90
C SER A 168 -8.12 2.40 2.79
N ALA A 169 -8.83 3.37 3.34
CA ALA A 169 -10.29 3.40 3.29
C ALA A 169 -10.86 3.78 1.91
N HIS A 170 -10.22 4.71 1.20
CA HIS A 170 -10.78 5.33 -0.02
C HIS A 170 -10.08 4.91 -1.31
N TRP A 171 -8.81 4.48 -1.23
CA TRP A 171 -7.98 4.09 -2.36
C TRP A 171 -7.59 2.61 -2.32
N HIS A 172 -8.32 1.79 -1.57
CA HIS A 172 -8.02 0.36 -1.41
C HIS A 172 -8.06 -0.45 -2.70
N GLY A 173 -7.24 -1.51 -2.73
CA GLY A 173 -7.30 -2.54 -3.76
C GLY A 173 -6.74 -2.08 -5.10
N GLN A 174 -6.18 -0.88 -5.16
CA GLN A 174 -5.35 -0.42 -6.26
C GLN A 174 -3.91 -0.92 -6.07
N PHE A 175 -3.24 -1.14 -7.19
CA PHE A 175 -1.82 -1.41 -7.22
C PHE A 175 -1.15 -0.74 -8.41
N ALA A 176 0.08 -0.26 -8.22
CA ALA A 176 0.87 0.36 -9.27
C ALA A 176 2.33 -0.05 -9.16
N TYR A 177 2.99 -0.18 -10.31
CA TYR A 177 4.44 -0.25 -10.36
C TYR A 177 5.04 1.17 -10.34
N VAL A 178 5.95 1.43 -9.42
CA VAL A 178 6.63 2.72 -9.29
C VAL A 178 8.01 2.61 -9.93
N LYS A 179 8.23 3.35 -11.02
CA LYS A 179 9.50 3.38 -11.75
C LYS A 179 10.50 4.31 -11.05
N SER A 180 11.75 3.86 -10.93
CA SER A 180 12.86 4.73 -10.52
C SER A 180 13.05 5.87 -11.52
N GLY A 181 13.15 7.10 -11.03
CA GLY A 181 13.32 8.32 -11.85
C GLY A 181 14.68 8.48 -12.55
N LYS A 182 15.43 7.40 -12.80
CA LYS A 182 16.53 7.48 -13.77
C LYS A 182 15.88 7.41 -15.15
N ALA A 183 15.90 8.53 -15.87
CA ALA A 183 15.71 8.49 -17.32
C ALA A 183 16.72 7.49 -17.87
N GLU A 184 16.25 6.34 -18.35
CA GLU A 184 17.03 5.59 -19.34
C GLU A 184 17.15 6.49 -20.58
N PRO A 185 18.27 6.42 -21.32
CA PRO A 185 18.37 7.10 -22.60
C PRO A 185 17.16 6.68 -23.43
N ASP A 186 16.65 7.63 -24.21
CA ASP A 186 15.66 7.40 -25.25
C ASP A 186 16.06 6.16 -26.06
N ASN A 187 15.53 5.00 -25.66
CA ASN A 187 15.49 3.83 -26.51
C ASN A 187 14.39 4.17 -27.50
N ASP A 188 14.76 5.02 -28.46
CA ASP A 188 14.22 4.98 -29.80
C ASP A 188 14.49 3.55 -30.25
N GLN A 189 13.54 2.68 -29.91
CA GLN A 189 13.46 1.31 -30.36
C GLN A 189 13.07 1.44 -31.82
N GLY A 190 14.05 1.88 -32.62
CA GLY A 190 14.01 1.90 -34.07
C GLY A 190 13.53 0.53 -34.49
N ASP A 191 12.37 0.56 -35.12
CA ASP A 191 11.58 -0.55 -35.59
C ASP A 191 12.44 -1.69 -36.15
N LEU A 192 12.76 -2.68 -35.31
CA LEU A 192 13.55 -3.86 -35.69
C LEU A 192 12.77 -4.79 -36.64
N PHE A 193 11.52 -4.44 -36.98
CA PHE A 193 10.63 -5.20 -37.85
C PHE A 193 9.99 -4.37 -38.97
N SER A 194 10.63 -3.28 -39.42
CA SER A 194 10.26 -2.70 -40.71
C SER A 194 10.62 -3.67 -41.84
N LYS A 195 9.62 -4.41 -42.30
CA LYS A 195 9.66 -5.27 -43.48
C LYS A 195 9.91 -4.43 -44.73
N ASP A 196 11.16 -4.38 -45.17
CA ASP A 196 11.51 -4.05 -46.55
C ASP A 196 12.17 -5.27 -47.22
N ASP A 197 11.37 -6.33 -47.40
CA ASP A 197 11.63 -7.33 -48.45
C ASP A 197 11.16 -6.74 -49.79
N LYS A 198 11.99 -5.88 -50.38
CA LYS A 198 11.91 -5.59 -51.82
C LYS A 198 12.79 -6.58 -52.57
N LEU A 199 12.22 -7.74 -52.87
CA LEU A 199 12.64 -8.55 -54.02
C LEU A 199 12.35 -7.75 -55.29
N SER A 200 13.38 -7.16 -55.88
CA SER A 200 13.35 -6.67 -57.26
C SER A 200 13.48 -7.85 -58.22
N LEU A 201 12.39 -8.17 -58.93
CA LEU A 201 12.39 -8.81 -60.24
C LEU A 201 12.15 -7.73 -61.29
#